data_AF-A0A7S2AW65-F1
#
_entry.id   AF-A0A7S2AW65-F1
#
_cell.length_a   1.000
_cell.length_b   1.000
_cell.length_c   1.000
_cell.angle_alpha   90.00
_cell.angle_beta   90.00
_cell.angle_gamma   90.00
#
_symmetry.space_group_name_H-M   'P 1'
#
loop_
_entity.id
_entity.type
_entity.pdbx_description
1 polymer ?
#
loop_
_entity_poly.entity_id
_entity_poly.type
_entity_poly.pdbx_seq_one_letter_code
_entity_poly.pdbx_strand_id
1 'polypeptide(L)'
;DDELSYALGKQGGTRKKLERSSGAVVQYVGQVALFSGPKAARKRAKEYMKWLFEQLEGPVYVERWEDRDDVTVLDIPGDCVGYVTGSRRAALGGMEEEWGTLMFFMTKPGEKGKGRNGEQLAIFGDKRARRGAELKVMSSVEEKSPGYFTRSVREKISDENGFGTDRIIFKDDELS
;
A
#
# COMPACT_ATOMS: atom_id res chain seq x y z
N ASP A 1 -23.00 -9.00 -11.62
CA ASP A 1 -23.01 -7.57 -11.97
C ASP A 1 -22.24 -6.69 -11.01
N ASP A 2 -22.39 -6.85 -9.69
CA ASP A 2 -21.74 -5.97 -8.71
C ASP A 2 -20.20 -6.06 -8.69
N GLU A 3 -19.63 -7.26 -8.76
CA GLU A 3 -18.17 -7.44 -8.84
C GLU A 3 -17.57 -6.82 -10.10
N LEU A 4 -18.21 -7.00 -11.26
CA LEU A 4 -17.73 -6.45 -12.52
C LEU A 4 -17.78 -4.90 -12.49
N SER A 5 -18.86 -4.34 -11.95
CA SER A 5 -19.00 -2.89 -11.73
C SER A 5 -17.90 -2.34 -10.82
N TYR A 6 -17.57 -3.07 -9.75
CA TYR A 6 -16.48 -2.71 -8.84
C TYR A 6 -15.09 -2.84 -9.47
N ALA A 7 -14.85 -3.94 -10.21
CA ALA A 7 -13.60 -4.19 -10.92
C ALA A 7 -13.32 -3.12 -11.98
N LEU A 8 -14.37 -2.65 -12.66
CA LEU A 8 -14.28 -1.50 -13.54
C LEU A 8 -13.99 -0.22 -12.74
N GLY A 9 -14.69 -0.02 -11.62
CA GLY A 9 -14.57 1.16 -10.79
C GLY A 9 -15.04 2.43 -11.50
N LYS A 10 -15.21 3.53 -10.75
CA LYS A 10 -15.56 4.83 -11.35
C LYS A 10 -14.42 5.25 -12.29
N GLN A 11 -14.74 5.45 -13.58
CA GLN A 11 -13.79 5.87 -14.63
C GLN A 11 -12.56 4.95 -14.82
N GLY A 12 -12.67 3.64 -14.51
CA GLY A 12 -11.55 2.71 -14.68
C GLY A 12 -10.50 2.80 -13.56
N GLY A 13 -10.82 3.44 -12.43
CA GLY A 13 -9.86 3.67 -11.34
C GLY A 13 -9.27 2.37 -10.78
N THR A 14 -10.10 1.38 -10.49
CA THR A 14 -9.68 0.07 -9.99
C THR A 14 -8.74 -0.64 -10.98
N ARG A 15 -9.11 -0.64 -12.26
CA ARG A 15 -8.27 -1.15 -13.35
C ARG A 15 -6.88 -0.50 -13.37
N LYS A 16 -6.83 0.84 -13.37
CA LYS A 16 -5.57 1.59 -13.40
C LYS A 16 -4.69 1.30 -12.17
N LYS A 17 -5.29 1.14 -10.99
CA LYS A 17 -4.56 0.76 -9.77
C LYS A 17 -3.94 -0.63 -9.90
N LEU A 18 -4.70 -1.60 -10.41
CA LEU A 18 -4.19 -2.95 -10.67
C LEU A 18 -3.03 -2.92 -11.67
N GLU A 19 -3.16 -2.18 -12.77
CA GLU A 19 -2.11 -2.05 -13.78
C GLU A 19 -0.82 -1.47 -13.18
N ARG A 20 -0.95 -0.33 -12.49
CA ARG A 20 0.21 0.39 -11.93
C ARG A 20 0.91 -0.36 -10.81
N SER A 21 0.14 -1.00 -9.91
CA SER A 21 0.73 -1.75 -8.78
C SER A 21 1.30 -3.09 -9.20
N SER A 22 0.69 -3.79 -10.17
CA SER A 22 1.17 -5.11 -10.57
C SER A 22 2.24 -5.09 -11.66
N GLY A 23 2.32 -3.99 -12.43
CA GLY A 23 3.14 -3.89 -13.64
C GLY A 23 2.56 -4.68 -14.83
N ALA A 24 1.33 -5.18 -14.74
CA ALA A 24 0.63 -5.85 -15.83
C ALA A 24 -0.26 -4.86 -16.60
N VAL A 25 -0.59 -5.20 -17.84
CA VAL A 25 -1.73 -4.61 -18.56
C VAL A 25 -2.98 -5.36 -18.15
N VAL A 26 -4.05 -4.65 -17.80
CA VAL A 26 -5.32 -5.22 -17.36
C VAL A 26 -6.44 -4.64 -18.21
N GLN A 27 -7.07 -5.48 -19.03
CA GLN A 27 -8.17 -5.05 -19.90
C GLN A 27 -9.37 -5.95 -19.73
N TYR A 28 -10.56 -5.33 -19.61
CA TYR A 28 -11.82 -6.04 -19.64
C TYR A 28 -12.33 -6.13 -21.07
N VAL A 29 -12.65 -7.33 -21.54
CA VAL A 29 -13.27 -7.63 -22.83
C VAL A 29 -14.57 -8.37 -22.55
N GLY A 30 -15.69 -7.65 -22.59
CA GLY A 30 -16.97 -8.15 -22.08
C GLY A 30 -16.85 -8.48 -20.59
N GLN A 31 -17.16 -9.72 -20.22
CA GLN A 31 -17.05 -10.22 -18.84
C GLN A 31 -15.68 -10.85 -18.52
N VAL A 32 -14.71 -10.76 -19.44
CA VAL A 32 -13.39 -11.39 -19.28
C VAL A 32 -12.35 -10.36 -18.90
N ALA A 33 -11.67 -10.56 -17.77
CA ALA A 33 -10.47 -9.80 -17.40
C ALA A 33 -9.22 -10.44 -18.00
N LEU A 34 -8.56 -9.73 -18.91
CA LEU A 34 -7.31 -10.13 -19.55
C LEU A 34 -6.12 -9.45 -18.87
N PHE A 35 -5.11 -10.25 -18.53
CA PHE A 35 -3.88 -9.81 -17.89
C PHE A 35 -2.68 -10.10 -18.81
N SER A 36 -1.95 -9.08 -19.21
CA SER A 36 -0.80 -9.20 -20.11
C SER A 36 0.47 -8.61 -19.48
N GLY A 37 1.65 -9.12 -19.87
CA GLY A 37 2.94 -8.75 -19.27
C GLY A 37 3.73 -9.97 -18.77
N PRO A 38 4.86 -9.76 -18.06
CA PRO A 38 5.66 -10.85 -17.49
C PRO A 38 4.85 -11.78 -16.58
N LYS A 39 5.26 -13.06 -16.48
CA LYS A 39 4.53 -14.07 -15.69
C LYS A 39 4.29 -13.62 -14.24
N ALA A 40 5.29 -13.00 -13.62
CA ALA A 40 5.18 -12.46 -12.27
C ALA A 40 4.13 -11.33 -12.19
N ALA A 41 4.19 -10.34 -13.07
CA ALA A 41 3.23 -9.23 -13.10
C ALA A 41 1.78 -9.72 -13.27
N ARG A 42 1.55 -10.66 -14.19
CA ARG A 42 0.20 -11.26 -14.37
C ARG A 42 -0.28 -12.02 -13.14
N LYS A 43 0.63 -12.72 -12.43
CA LYS A 43 0.30 -13.40 -11.18
C LYS A 43 -0.10 -12.39 -10.10
N ARG A 44 0.71 -11.34 -9.90
CA ARG A 44 0.42 -10.23 -8.98
C ARG A 44 -0.94 -9.60 -9.27
N ALA A 45 -1.20 -9.22 -10.51
CA ALA A 45 -2.46 -8.59 -10.91
C ALA A 45 -3.70 -9.44 -10.58
N LYS A 46 -3.62 -10.76 -10.75
CA LYS A 46 -4.71 -11.69 -10.41
C LYS A 46 -4.90 -11.80 -8.89
N GLU A 47 -3.82 -11.91 -8.15
CA GLU A 47 -3.85 -11.96 -6.67
C GLU A 47 -4.42 -10.66 -6.10
N TYR A 48 -3.97 -9.51 -6.61
CA TYR A 48 -4.45 -8.19 -6.18
C TYR A 48 -5.93 -8.00 -6.50
N MET A 49 -6.38 -8.45 -7.68
CA MET A 49 -7.80 -8.41 -8.05
C MET A 49 -8.63 -9.29 -7.12
N LYS A 50 -8.14 -10.48 -6.76
CA LYS A 50 -8.80 -11.36 -5.80
C LYS A 50 -8.97 -10.67 -4.44
N TRP A 51 -7.92 -10.05 -3.91
CA TRP A 51 -7.99 -9.33 -2.62
C TRP A 51 -8.92 -8.11 -2.66
N LEU A 52 -9.00 -7.41 -3.80
CA LEU A 52 -9.97 -6.33 -3.99
C LEU A 52 -11.42 -6.82 -3.89
N PHE A 53 -11.72 -8.02 -4.41
CA PHE A 53 -13.05 -8.63 -4.25
C PHE A 53 -13.29 -9.11 -2.82
N GLU A 54 -12.30 -9.78 -2.20
CA GLU A 54 -12.40 -10.20 -0.79
C GLU A 54 -12.66 -9.00 0.14
N GLN A 55 -12.07 -7.83 -0.17
CA GLN A 55 -12.29 -6.60 0.59
C GLN A 55 -13.76 -6.13 0.58
N LEU A 56 -14.55 -6.49 -0.44
CA LEU A 56 -15.99 -6.18 -0.47
C LEU A 56 -16.78 -7.03 0.52
N GLU A 57 -16.33 -8.26 0.76
CA GLU A 57 -16.99 -9.23 1.64
C GLU A 57 -16.52 -9.09 3.10
N GLY A 58 -15.30 -8.59 3.32
CA GLY A 58 -14.75 -8.46 4.65
C GLY A 58 -13.28 -8.03 4.70
N PRO A 59 -12.63 -8.18 5.86
CA PRO A 59 -11.22 -7.88 6.00
C PRO A 59 -10.36 -8.82 5.15
N VAL A 60 -9.29 -8.26 4.57
CA VAL A 60 -8.31 -9.03 3.80
C VAL A 60 -7.13 -9.40 4.68
N TYR A 61 -6.66 -10.64 4.54
CA TYR A 61 -5.38 -11.07 5.08
C TYR A 61 -4.54 -11.72 3.99
N VAL A 62 -3.30 -11.27 3.83
CA VAL A 62 -2.38 -11.86 2.88
C VAL A 62 -1.50 -12.87 3.61
N GLU A 63 -1.79 -14.15 3.43
CA GLU A 63 -0.97 -15.22 3.99
C GLU A 63 0.44 -15.23 3.39
N ARG A 64 1.45 -15.46 4.25
CA ARG A 64 2.87 -15.53 3.87
C ARG A 64 3.31 -14.31 3.06
N TRP A 65 2.87 -13.12 3.45
CA TRP A 65 3.27 -11.87 2.81
C TRP A 65 4.78 -11.64 2.96
N GLU A 66 5.40 -12.20 4.00
CA GLU A 66 6.82 -12.14 4.29
C GLU A 66 7.69 -12.80 3.20
N ASP A 67 7.13 -13.79 2.49
CA ASP A 67 7.81 -14.50 1.40
C ASP A 67 7.75 -13.75 0.06
N ARG A 68 7.09 -12.59 0.02
CA ARG A 68 6.83 -11.83 -1.20
C ARG A 68 7.80 -10.67 -1.40
N ASP A 69 8.18 -10.42 -2.64
CA ASP A 69 9.05 -9.30 -3.04
C ASP A 69 8.27 -8.05 -3.50
N ASP A 70 6.93 -8.15 -3.56
CA ASP A 70 6.03 -7.15 -4.11
C ASP A 70 5.23 -6.40 -3.03
N VAL A 71 5.61 -6.55 -1.76
CA VAL A 71 4.94 -5.93 -0.61
C VAL A 71 5.92 -5.26 0.34
N THR A 72 5.45 -4.24 1.05
CA THR A 72 6.08 -3.62 2.22
C THR A 72 5.00 -3.42 3.27
N VAL A 73 5.23 -3.81 4.52
CA VAL A 73 4.24 -3.71 5.61
C VAL A 73 4.70 -2.69 6.64
N LEU A 74 3.80 -1.79 7.02
CA LEU A 74 4.00 -0.82 8.09
C LEU A 74 3.04 -1.07 9.24
N ASP A 75 3.55 -0.98 10.47
CA ASP A 75 2.71 -0.92 11.66
C ASP A 75 2.23 0.52 11.85
N ILE A 76 0.91 0.73 11.81
CA ILE A 76 0.27 2.03 11.93
C ILE A 76 -0.37 2.14 13.32
N PRO A 77 -0.06 3.17 14.13
CA PRO A 77 -0.73 3.39 15.41
C PRO A 77 -2.24 3.46 15.24
N GLY A 78 -2.99 2.85 16.16
CA GLY A 78 -4.46 2.77 16.03
C GLY A 78 -5.15 4.13 15.96
N ASP A 79 -4.57 5.16 16.62
CA ASP A 79 -5.04 6.54 16.58
C ASP A 79 -4.64 7.31 15.30
N CYS A 80 -3.70 6.77 14.51
CA CYS A 80 -3.26 7.32 13.23
C CYS A 80 -4.00 6.69 12.03
N VAL A 81 -4.63 5.51 12.18
CA VAL A 81 -5.31 4.80 11.08
C VAL A 81 -6.33 5.69 10.37
N GLY A 82 -7.18 6.41 11.12
CA GLY A 82 -8.17 7.31 10.56
C GLY A 82 -7.55 8.49 9.80
N TYR A 83 -6.39 8.98 10.26
CA TYR A 83 -5.66 10.08 9.64
C TYR A 83 -5.00 9.66 8.32
N VAL A 84 -4.31 8.50 8.33
CA VAL A 84 -3.72 7.90 7.13
C VAL A 84 -4.78 7.52 6.09
N THR A 85 -5.91 6.96 6.55
CA THR A 85 -7.00 6.55 5.66
C THR A 85 -7.71 7.76 5.04
N GLY A 86 -8.01 8.78 5.85
CA GLY A 86 -8.80 9.94 5.47
C GLY A 86 -10.30 9.61 5.28
N SER A 87 -11.12 10.66 5.16
CA SER A 87 -12.57 10.50 4.96
C SER A 87 -12.86 9.68 3.70
N ARG A 88 -13.65 8.61 3.84
CA ARG A 88 -13.99 7.69 2.75
C ARG A 88 -12.75 7.19 1.97
N ARG A 89 -11.63 6.98 2.66
CA ARG A 89 -10.35 6.52 2.08
C ARG A 89 -9.73 7.51 1.08
N ALA A 90 -10.08 8.79 1.12
CA ALA A 90 -9.60 9.77 0.14
C ALA A 90 -8.07 9.98 0.22
N ALA A 91 -7.50 10.06 1.43
CA ALA A 91 -6.06 10.26 1.60
C ALA A 91 -5.28 9.03 1.13
N LEU A 92 -5.63 7.85 1.64
CA LEU A 92 -4.99 6.59 1.25
C LEU A 92 -5.16 6.30 -0.25
N GLY A 93 -6.35 6.54 -0.80
CA GLY A 93 -6.63 6.41 -2.23
C GLY A 93 -5.80 7.37 -3.09
N GLY A 94 -5.55 8.59 -2.60
CA GLY A 94 -4.65 9.54 -3.23
C GLY A 94 -3.19 9.07 -3.22
N MET A 95 -2.70 8.52 -2.10
CA MET A 95 -1.35 7.94 -2.03
C MET A 95 -1.17 6.75 -2.98
N GLU A 96 -2.18 5.86 -3.06
CA GLU A 96 -2.22 4.76 -4.03
C GLU A 96 -2.13 5.26 -5.48
N GLU A 97 -2.88 6.31 -5.81
CA GLU A 97 -2.87 6.91 -7.15
C GLU A 97 -1.55 7.65 -7.44
N GLU A 98 -1.02 8.42 -6.50
CA GLU A 98 0.23 9.15 -6.66
C GLU A 98 1.38 8.17 -6.98
N TRP A 99 1.56 7.17 -6.12
CA TRP A 99 2.70 6.26 -6.20
C TRP A 99 2.47 5.05 -7.11
N GLY A 100 1.22 4.78 -7.50
CA GLY A 100 0.89 3.60 -8.30
C GLY A 100 0.96 2.32 -7.50
N THR A 101 0.52 2.35 -6.25
CA THR A 101 0.51 1.21 -5.33
C THR A 101 -0.92 0.78 -5.02
N LEU A 102 -1.06 -0.38 -4.39
CA LEU A 102 -2.32 -0.87 -3.84
C LEU A 102 -2.13 -1.17 -2.36
N MET A 103 -3.00 -0.67 -1.48
CA MET A 103 -2.80 -0.80 -0.04
C MET A 103 -3.95 -1.53 0.64
N PHE A 104 -3.65 -2.29 1.70
CA PHE A 104 -4.65 -2.97 2.52
C PHE A 104 -4.26 -2.93 3.99
N PHE A 105 -5.22 -2.59 4.85
CA PHE A 105 -5.07 -2.91 6.27
C PHE A 105 -5.34 -4.40 6.46
N MET A 106 -4.34 -5.14 6.93
CA MET A 106 -4.42 -6.58 7.15
C MET A 106 -5.06 -6.87 8.50
N THR A 107 -6.04 -7.77 8.52
CA THR A 107 -6.64 -8.28 9.77
C THR A 107 -6.57 -9.80 9.76
N LYS A 108 -5.87 -10.41 10.72
CA LYS A 108 -5.76 -11.88 10.79
C LYS A 108 -7.15 -12.53 10.95
N PRO A 109 -7.42 -13.67 10.28
CA PRO A 109 -8.67 -14.40 10.47
C PRO A 109 -8.88 -14.76 11.95
N GLY A 110 -10.07 -14.45 12.49
CA GLY A 110 -10.41 -14.71 13.89
C GLY A 110 -9.99 -13.61 14.87
N GLU A 111 -9.16 -12.64 14.46
CA GLU A 111 -8.94 -11.43 15.23
C GLU A 111 -10.07 -10.43 14.94
N LYS A 112 -10.96 -10.22 15.91
CA LYS A 112 -11.87 -9.07 15.87
C LYS A 112 -10.98 -7.84 15.98
N GLY A 113 -10.97 -6.97 14.97
CA GLY A 113 -10.20 -5.72 14.94
C GLY A 113 -10.28 -5.03 16.30
N LYS A 114 -9.23 -5.19 17.11
CA LYS A 114 -9.22 -4.77 18.51
C LYS A 114 -8.05 -3.83 18.68
N GLY A 115 -8.40 -2.55 18.62
CA GLY A 115 -8.17 -1.58 19.69
C GLY A 115 -6.79 -1.56 20.34
N ARG A 116 -6.14 -0.40 20.21
CA ARG A 116 -4.93 0.09 20.90
C ARG A 116 -3.56 -0.37 20.39
N ASN A 117 -3.43 -1.51 19.71
CA ASN A 117 -2.09 -2.05 19.35
C ASN A 117 -1.60 -1.70 17.93
N GLY A 118 -2.35 -0.90 17.18
CA GLY A 118 -2.03 -0.56 15.79
C GLY A 118 -2.54 -1.57 14.78
N GLU A 119 -2.52 -1.19 13.50
CA GLU A 119 -2.94 -2.00 12.36
C GLU A 119 -1.80 -2.12 11.35
N GLN A 120 -1.71 -3.27 10.68
CA GLN A 120 -0.69 -3.51 9.68
C GLN A 120 -1.19 -3.04 8.32
N LEU A 121 -0.54 -2.02 7.74
CA LEU A 121 -0.80 -1.57 6.38
C LEU A 121 0.18 -2.26 5.43
N ALA A 122 -0.35 -3.15 4.58
CA ALA A 122 0.39 -3.73 3.48
C ALA A 122 0.32 -2.80 2.25
N ILE A 123 1.48 -2.49 1.67
CA ILE A 123 1.64 -1.68 0.47
C ILE A 123 2.17 -2.59 -0.63
N PHE A 124 1.41 -2.80 -1.69
CA PHE A 124 1.75 -3.62 -2.84
C PHE A 124 2.14 -2.76 -4.05
N GLY A 125 3.14 -3.18 -4.81
CA GLY A 125 3.68 -2.40 -5.91
C GLY A 125 5.08 -2.85 -6.32
N ASP A 126 5.73 -2.12 -7.23
CA ASP A 126 7.18 -2.27 -7.47
C ASP A 126 8.02 -1.54 -6.40
N LYS A 127 9.26 -1.97 -6.15
CA LYS A 127 10.12 -1.52 -5.02
C LYS A 127 10.16 0.02 -4.87
N ARG A 128 10.35 0.76 -5.97
CA ARG A 128 10.39 2.24 -5.97
C ARG A 128 9.06 2.87 -5.58
N ALA A 129 7.96 2.39 -6.15
CA ALA A 129 6.62 2.88 -5.88
C ALA A 129 6.24 2.65 -4.41
N ARG A 130 6.51 1.43 -3.91
CA ARG A 130 6.28 1.09 -2.50
C ARG A 130 7.07 1.98 -1.56
N ARG A 131 8.35 2.26 -1.86
CA ARG A 131 9.17 3.12 -1.00
C ARG A 131 8.63 4.55 -0.91
N GLY A 132 8.18 5.12 -2.02
CA GLY A 132 7.57 6.46 -2.01
C GLY A 132 6.27 6.50 -1.21
N ALA A 133 5.41 5.51 -1.41
CA ALA A 133 4.19 5.34 -0.64
C ALA A 133 4.46 5.13 0.86
N GLU A 134 5.44 4.28 1.19
CA GLU A 134 5.88 3.99 2.57
C GLU A 134 6.32 5.28 3.28
N LEU A 135 7.20 6.07 2.65
CA LEU A 135 7.66 7.35 3.20
C LEU A 135 6.50 8.36 3.35
N LYS A 136 5.55 8.37 2.40
CA LYS A 136 4.38 9.24 2.48
C LYS A 136 3.47 8.88 3.66
N VAL A 137 3.23 7.58 3.87
CA VAL A 137 2.48 7.08 5.03
C VAL A 137 3.21 7.40 6.33
N MET A 138 4.53 7.15 6.39
CA MET A 138 5.36 7.48 7.56
C MET A 138 5.27 8.97 7.89
N SER A 139 5.36 9.85 6.88
CA SER A 139 5.20 11.29 7.04
C SER A 139 3.81 11.67 7.60
N SER A 140 2.74 11.05 7.12
CA SER A 140 1.39 11.29 7.65
C SER A 140 1.22 10.80 9.09
N VAL A 141 1.85 9.69 9.47
CA VAL A 141 1.85 9.24 10.86
C VAL A 141 2.64 10.20 11.73
N GLU A 142 3.82 10.66 11.30
CA GLU A 142 4.64 11.63 12.04
C GLU A 142 3.94 12.98 12.25
N GLU A 143 3.13 13.44 11.28
CA GLU A 143 2.32 14.66 11.44
C GLU A 143 1.29 14.54 12.57
N LYS A 144 0.77 13.31 12.79
CA LYS A 144 -0.22 13.03 13.84
C LYS A 144 0.41 12.60 15.17
N SER A 145 1.50 11.84 15.12
CA SER A 145 2.19 11.22 16.24
C SER A 145 3.70 11.39 16.05
N PRO A 146 4.25 12.58 16.38
CA PRO A 146 5.65 12.89 16.17
C PRO A 146 6.58 11.93 16.93
N GLY A 147 7.62 11.45 16.25
CA GLY A 147 8.62 10.55 16.80
C GLY A 147 8.27 9.06 16.68
N TYR A 148 7.11 8.67 16.12
CA TYR A 148 6.72 7.27 16.02
C TYR A 148 7.71 6.45 15.17
N PHE A 149 8.02 6.92 13.98
CA PHE A 149 9.03 6.37 13.07
C PHE A 149 10.40 7.03 13.23
N THR A 150 10.45 8.29 13.65
CA THR A 150 11.69 9.10 13.58
C THR A 150 12.55 9.10 14.86
N ARG A 151 11.98 8.81 16.05
CA ARG A 151 12.69 8.95 17.35
C ARG A 151 14.03 8.21 17.43
N SER A 152 14.14 7.06 16.77
CA SER A 152 15.34 6.20 16.81
C SER A 152 16.11 6.18 15.49
N VAL A 153 15.78 7.08 14.56
CA VAL A 153 16.47 7.17 13.26
C VAL A 153 17.88 7.72 13.47
N ARG A 154 18.83 7.15 12.73
CA ARG A 154 20.22 7.59 12.66
C ARG A 154 20.55 7.94 11.22
N GLU A 155 21.53 8.82 11.05
CA GLU A 155 22.15 9.05 9.75
C GLU A 155 22.60 7.72 9.14
N LYS A 156 22.43 7.61 7.83
CA LYS A 156 22.78 6.40 7.07
C LYS A 156 23.12 6.78 5.65
N ILE A 157 24.21 6.23 5.14
CA ILE A 157 24.49 6.15 3.70
C ILE A 157 24.43 4.67 3.34
N SER A 158 23.67 4.33 2.31
CA SER A 158 23.43 2.97 1.85
C SER A 158 24.57 2.51 0.94
N ASP A 159 25.09 1.33 1.18
CA ASP A 159 26.06 0.63 0.32
C ASP A 159 25.39 -0.30 -0.70
N GLU A 160 24.05 -0.43 -0.64
CA GLU A 160 23.26 -1.22 -1.59
C GLU A 160 23.48 -0.79 -3.04
N ASN A 161 23.90 -1.75 -3.89
CA ASN A 161 23.92 -1.57 -5.34
C ASN A 161 22.49 -1.48 -5.89
N GLY A 162 22.13 -0.34 -6.46
CA GLY A 162 20.82 -0.09 -7.08
C GLY A 162 19.91 0.78 -6.21
N PHE A 163 18.78 0.24 -5.77
CA PHE A 163 17.76 1.02 -5.04
C PHE A 163 18.00 0.96 -3.53
N GLY A 164 18.69 1.97 -3.00
CA GLY A 164 18.95 2.18 -1.57
C GLY A 164 18.16 3.35 -0.95
N THR A 165 18.42 3.65 0.32
CA THR A 165 17.89 4.86 0.98
C THR A 165 18.90 5.41 1.98
N ASP A 166 19.32 6.65 1.73
CA ASP A 166 20.15 7.44 2.62
C ASP A 166 19.28 8.26 3.58
N ARG A 167 19.89 8.68 4.69
CA ARG A 167 19.23 9.43 5.76
C ARG A 167 20.20 10.49 6.27
N ILE A 168 19.75 11.73 6.21
CA ILE A 168 20.39 12.89 6.83
C ILE A 168 19.43 13.38 7.92
N ILE A 169 19.98 13.77 9.06
CA ILE A 169 19.20 14.34 10.15
C ILE A 169 19.47 15.84 10.17
N PHE A 170 18.43 16.63 9.90
CA PHE A 170 18.51 18.07 10.07
C PHE A 170 18.53 18.39 11.55
N LYS A 171 19.39 19.34 11.94
CA LYS A 171 19.35 19.89 13.29
C LYS A 171 18.26 20.95 13.39
N ASP A 172 17.76 21.19 14.59
CA ASP A 172 16.65 22.15 14.83
C ASP A 172 16.99 23.57 14.35
N ASP A 173 18.27 23.96 14.34
CA ASP A 173 18.79 25.24 13.85
C ASP A 173 18.85 25.35 12.31
N GLU A 174 18.72 24.23 11.59
CA GLU A 174 18.70 24.19 10.12
C GLU A 174 17.28 24.23 9.54
N LEU A 175 16.26 24.09 10.39
CA LEU A 175 14.84 24.01 10.00
C LEU A 175 14.07 25.34 10.19
N SER A 176 14.76 26.41 10.61
CA SER A 176 14.20 27.75 10.86
C SER A 176 14.24 28.67 9.65
#